data_AF-A0A8T4YSX6-F1
#
_entry.id   AF-A0A8T4YSX6-F1
#
_cell.length_a   1.000
_cell.length_b   1.000
_cell.length_c   1.000
_cell.angle_alpha   90.00
_cell.angle_beta   90.00
_cell.angle_gamma   90.00
#
_symmetry.space_group_name_H-M   'P 1'
#
loop_
_entity.id
_entity.type
_entity.pdbx_description
1 polymer ?
#
loop_
_entity_poly.entity_id
_entity_poly.type
_entity_poly.pdbx_seq_one_letter_code
_entity_poly.pdbx_strand_id
1 'polypeptide(L)' 'LGTGKLILETKEHPAKIKDMVTTPGGTTIEAIFELEGSQIRQALMKAVEEATKKCEKIREKLIEAKH' A
#
# COMPACT_ATOMS: atom_id res chain seq x y z
N LEU A 1 -2.66 -8.01 13.09
CA LEU A 1 -1.72 -7.32 12.19
C LEU A 1 -0.45 -6.99 12.97
N GLY A 2 0.71 -7.51 12.56
CA GLY A 2 1.99 -7.29 13.25
C GLY A 2 2.61 -5.93 12.92
N THR A 3 3.16 -5.78 11.71
CA THR A 3 3.86 -4.55 11.28
C THR A 3 2.97 -3.30 11.32
N GLY A 4 1.66 -3.43 11.02
CA GLY A 4 0.72 -2.31 11.13
C GLY A 4 0.59 -1.78 12.56
N LYS A 5 0.57 -2.67 13.56
CA LYS A 5 0.57 -2.27 14.97
C LYS A 5 1.90 -1.61 15.36
N LEU A 6 3.03 -2.19 14.93
CA LEU A 6 4.36 -1.65 15.19
C LEU A 6 4.52 -0.23 14.66
N ILE A 7 4.04 0.07 13.45
CA ILE A 7 4.07 1.41 12.86
C ILE A 7 3.27 2.40 13.72
N LEU A 8 2.06 2.01 14.16
CA LEU A 8 1.21 2.87 14.99
C LEU A 8 1.81 3.15 16.37
N GLU A 9 2.46 2.16 16.97
CA GLU A 9 3.09 2.29 18.30
C GLU A 9 4.39 3.09 18.26
N THR A 10 5.27 2.80 17.29
CA THR A 10 6.57 3.47 17.16
C THR A 10 6.47 4.88 16.59
N LYS A 11 5.40 5.17 15.84
CA LYS A 11 5.23 6.40 15.05
C LYS A 11 6.38 6.65 14.05
N GLU A 12 7.14 5.61 13.74
CA GLU A 12 8.24 5.68 12.80
C GLU A 12 7.73 5.57 11.38
N HIS A 13 8.46 6.18 10.45
CA HIS A 13 8.11 6.09 9.04
C HIS A 13 8.21 4.62 8.55
N PRO A 14 7.26 4.11 7.74
CA PRO A 14 7.29 2.73 7.27
C PRO A 14 8.60 2.33 6.56
N ALA A 15 9.24 3.27 5.86
CA ALA A 15 10.55 3.04 5.24
C ALA A 15 11.63 2.68 6.28
N LYS A 16 11.62 3.33 7.45
CA LYS A 16 12.56 3.05 8.53
C LYS A 16 12.32 1.67 9.13
N ILE A 17 11.06 1.29 9.36
CA ILE A 17 10.71 -0.05 9.85
C ILE A 17 11.14 -1.14 8.84
N LYS A 18 10.96 -0.89 7.54
CA LYS A 18 11.47 -1.76 6.47
C LYS A 18 13.00 -1.87 6.52
N ASP A 19 13.71 -0.76 6.69
CA ASP A 19 15.18 -0.77 6.78
C ASP A 19 15.68 -1.52 8.04
N MET A 20 14.96 -1.41 9.17
CA MET A 20 15.28 -2.13 10.42
C MET A 20 15.25 -3.66 10.28
N VAL A 21 14.49 -4.21 9.32
CA VAL A 21 14.37 -5.66 9.08
C VAL A 21 15.12 -6.11 7.82
N THR A 22 15.86 -5.19 7.18
CA THR A 22 16.56 -5.44 5.92
C THR A 22 18.06 -5.37 6.15
N THR A 23 18.71 -6.53 6.21
CA THR A 23 20.16 -6.63 6.33
C THR A 23 20.83 -6.76 4.96
N PRO A 24 22.05 -6.20 4.77
CA PRO A 24 22.83 -6.41 3.55
C PRO A 24 23.09 -7.89 3.29
N GLY A 25 22.82 -8.36 2.07
CA GLY A 25 22.99 -9.77 1.67
C GLY A 25 22.02 -10.76 2.34
N GLY A 26 21.00 -10.27 3.05
CA GLY A 26 19.96 -11.09 3.67
C GLY A 26 18.85 -11.51 2.70
N THR A 27 18.02 -12.46 3.13
CA THR A 27 16.86 -12.91 2.34
C THR A 27 15.80 -11.83 2.14
N THR A 28 15.66 -10.91 3.10
CA THR A 28 14.68 -9.80 3.02
C THR A 28 15.01 -8.83 1.89
N ILE A 29 16.29 -8.50 1.66
CA ILE A 29 16.66 -7.53 0.61
C ILE A 29 16.42 -8.11 -0.79
N GLU A 30 16.70 -9.40 -0.98
CA GLU A 30 16.41 -10.12 -2.24
C GLU A 30 14.91 -10.13 -2.55
N ALA A 31 14.08 -10.42 -1.53
CA ALA A 31 12.62 -10.37 -1.68
C ALA A 31 12.12 -8.97 -2.01
N ILE A 32 12.64 -7.93 -1.33
CA ILE A 32 12.28 -6.53 -1.62
C ILE A 32 12.68 -6.19 -3.05
N PHE A 33 13.89 -6.55 -3.49
CA PHE A 33 14.37 -6.28 -4.84
C PHE A 33 13.43 -6.83 -5.92
N GLU A 34 12.99 -8.08 -5.80
CA GLU A 34 12.04 -8.69 -6.74
C GLU A 34 10.68 -7.97 -6.75
N LEU A 35 10.18 -7.59 -5.56
CA LEU A 35 8.94 -6.84 -5.42
C LEU A 35 9.03 -5.45 -6.08
N GLU A 36 10.19 -4.80 -6.01
CA GLU A 36 10.44 -3.53 -6.69
C GLU A 36 10.47 -3.67 -8.21
N GLY A 37 11.15 -4.70 -8.72
CA GLY A 37 11.13 -5.04 -10.15
C GLY A 37 9.71 -5.31 -10.66
N SER A 38 8.87 -5.88 -9.82
CA SER A 38 7.45 -6.17 -10.08
C SER A 38 6.51 -4.96 -9.96
N GLN A 39 7.02 -3.75 -9.66
CA GLN A 39 6.23 -2.50 -9.58
C GLN A 39 5.06 -2.53 -8.57
N ILE A 40 5.18 -3.33 -7.50
CA ILE A 40 4.06 -3.56 -6.55
C ILE A 40 3.53 -2.26 -5.92
N ARG A 41 4.41 -1.30 -5.63
CA ARG A 41 4.01 -0.01 -5.06
C ARG A 41 3.05 0.76 -5.96
N GLN A 42 3.37 0.81 -7.26
CA GLN A 42 2.53 1.49 -8.24
C GLN A 42 1.19 0.75 -8.41
N ALA A 43 1.21 -0.58 -8.42
CA ALA A 43 0.00 -1.39 -8.52
C ALA A 43 -0.97 -1.10 -7.35
N LEU A 44 -0.47 -1.06 -6.12
CA LEU A 44 -1.28 -0.75 -4.93
C LEU A 44 -1.83 0.68 -4.96
N MET A 45 -1.02 1.67 -5.33
CA MET A 45 -1.47 3.07 -5.44
C MET A 45 -2.61 3.20 -6.47
N LYS A 46 -2.42 2.62 -7.66
CA LYS A 46 -3.45 2.60 -8.71
C LYS A 46 -4.72 1.88 -8.28
N ALA A 47 -4.59 0.77 -7.57
CA ALA A 47 -5.75 0.02 -7.08
C ALA A 47 -6.61 0.87 -6.14
N VAL A 48 -6.00 1.59 -5.20
CA VAL A 48 -6.71 2.51 -4.29
C VAL A 48 -7.34 3.67 -5.04
N GLU A 49 -6.62 4.25 -6.00
CA GLU A 49 -7.12 5.34 -6.85
C GLU A 49 -8.35 4.92 -7.66
N GLU A 50 -8.27 3.79 -8.37
CA GLU A 50 -9.37 3.28 -9.20
C GLU A 50 -10.56 2.82 -8.35
N ALA A 51 -10.31 2.24 -7.18
CA ALA A 51 -11.38 1.92 -6.23
C ALA A 51 -12.12 3.20 -5.79
N THR A 52 -11.39 4.27 -5.47
CA THR A 52 -11.95 5.57 -5.09
C THR A 52 -12.80 6.14 -6.23
N LYS A 53 -12.27 6.21 -7.46
CA LYS A 53 -13.00 6.70 -8.65
C LYS A 53 -14.25 5.87 -8.92
N LYS A 54 -14.19 4.55 -8.73
CA LYS A 54 -15.33 3.66 -8.93
C LYS A 54 -16.43 3.95 -7.90
N CYS A 55 -16.06 4.16 -6.63
CA CYS A 55 -17.00 4.53 -5.57
C CYS A 55 -17.71 5.86 -5.87
N GLU A 56 -16.99 6.87 -6.37
CA GLU A 56 -17.58 8.16 -6.77
C GLU A 56 -18.60 8.00 -7.90
N LYS A 57 -18.23 7.27 -8.96
CA LYS A 57 -19.15 6.98 -10.08
C LYS A 57 -20.38 6.20 -9.64
N ILE A 58 -20.24 5.27 -8.69
CA ILE A 58 -21.39 4.55 -8.12
C ILE A 58 -22.28 5.54 -7.36
N ARG A 59 -21.70 6.44 -6.56
CA ARG A 59 -22.44 7.45 -5.80
C ARG A 59 -23.23 8.38 -6.71
N GLU A 60 -22.62 8.89 -7.77
CA GLU A 60 -23.27 9.76 -8.76
C GLU A 60 -24.50 9.09 -9.37
N LYS A 61 -24.34 7.85 -9.88
CA LYS A 61 -25.45 7.08 -10.46
C LYS A 61 -26.59 6.84 -9.47
N LEU A 62 -26.27 6.61 -8.19
CA LEU A 62 -27.28 6.44 -7.14
C LEU A 62 -28.04 7.74 -6.83
N ILE A 63 -27.42 8.90 -7.01
CA ILE A 63 -28.06 10.21 -6.83
C ILE A 63 -28.96 10.52 -8.03
N GLU A 64 -28.48 10.25 -9.25
CA GLU A 64 -29.26 10.43 -10.49
C GLU A 64 -30.51 9.54 -10.49
N ALA A 65 -30.39 8.27 -10.09
CA ALA A 65 -31.53 7.34 -10.05
C ALA A 65 -32.56 7.63 -8.95
N LYS A 66 -32.30 8.60 -8.06
CA LYS A 66 -33.22 9.02 -7.00
C LYS A 66 -34.03 10.27 -7.36
N HIS A 67 -33.73 10.91 -8.50
CA HIS A 67 -34.52 12.00 -9.10
C HIS A 67 -35.31 11.46 -10.29
#